data_AF-A0A9W8MGK5-F1
#
_entry.id   AF-A0A9W8MGK5-F1
#
_cell.length_a   1.000
_cell.length_b   1.000
_cell.length_c   1.000
_cell.angle_alpha   90.00
_cell.angle_beta   90.00
_cell.angle_gamma   90.00
#
_symmetry.space_group_name_H-M   'P 1'
#
loop_
_entity.id
_entity.type
_entity.pdbx_description
1 polymer ?
#
loop_
_entity_poly.entity_id
_entity_poly.type
_entity_poly.pdbx_seq_one_letter_code
_entity_poly.pdbx_strand_id
1 'polypeptide(L)'
;MGEPKVDEPGGSAYLKVEWLTNIHPPKRNRDTVFKWRRRDARQKKESGRVEKPAQSKCQAEVVPPPRVEPTKSKLKVIQDQVRRLSQRFERALAQKSPDGYLSLLCIGFEIHYEQGYTTRAKDYIMGREVEFRKIQKSLEKYRGMVEEIDGIGEEWKRIDKITSEVRKVVCWIDNLLCSAMVDPANLVNRFHAKQLEFQ
;
A
#
# COMPACT_ATOMS: atom_id res chain seq x y z
N MET A 1 20.40 66.98 27.07
CA MET A 1 20.71 65.72 26.35
C MET A 1 20.50 64.61 27.35
N GLY A 2 19.45 63.80 27.16
CA GLY A 2 19.10 62.69 28.06
C GLY A 2 19.50 61.38 27.42
N GLU A 3 20.29 60.58 28.12
CA GLU A 3 20.69 59.25 27.69
C GLU A 3 19.51 58.26 27.78
N PRO A 4 19.28 57.40 26.77
CA PRO A 4 18.28 56.34 26.87
C PRO A 4 18.85 55.15 27.66
N LYS A 5 18.16 54.76 28.73
CA LYS A 5 18.37 53.48 29.43
C LYS A 5 17.87 52.34 28.56
N VAL A 6 18.72 51.32 28.39
CA VAL A 6 18.40 50.06 27.72
C VAL A 6 17.92 49.09 28.80
N ASP A 7 16.66 48.67 28.71
CA ASP A 7 16.09 47.64 29.58
C ASP A 7 16.60 46.25 29.15
N GLU A 8 17.05 45.48 30.14
CA GLU A 8 17.52 44.10 29.96
C GLU A 8 16.37 43.15 29.57
N PRO A 9 16.58 42.20 28.65
CA PRO A 9 15.58 41.19 28.34
C PRO A 9 15.50 40.15 29.46
N GLY A 10 14.31 40.07 30.07
CA GLY A 10 13.93 39.10 31.08
C GLY A 10 14.18 37.66 30.66
N GLY A 11 14.68 36.88 31.63
CA GLY A 11 15.08 35.49 31.48
C GLY A 11 13.98 34.60 30.90
N SER A 12 14.31 33.95 29.79
CA SER A 12 13.58 32.83 29.22
C SER A 12 13.70 31.62 30.15
N ALA A 13 12.60 31.27 30.82
CA ALA A 13 12.47 30.05 31.60
C ALA A 13 12.60 28.82 30.68
N TYR A 14 13.75 28.15 30.73
CA TYR A 14 13.95 26.84 30.13
C TYR A 14 13.10 25.81 30.89
N LEU A 15 11.93 25.48 30.34
CA LEU A 15 11.18 24.28 30.73
C LEU A 15 11.90 23.06 30.16
N LYS A 16 12.73 22.44 31.00
CA LYS A 16 13.41 21.18 30.75
C LYS A 16 12.40 20.04 30.85
N VAL A 17 11.72 19.72 29.75
CA VAL A 17 10.76 18.62 29.72
C VAL A 17 11.48 17.31 29.38
N GLU A 18 11.99 16.64 30.41
CA GLU A 18 12.57 15.30 30.32
C GLU A 18 11.42 14.28 30.21
N TRP A 19 10.93 14.01 28.99
CA TRP A 19 10.01 12.90 28.76
C TRP A 19 10.81 11.58 28.63
N LEU A 20 10.67 10.76 29.67
CA LEU A 20 10.79 9.30 29.72
C LEU A 20 10.88 8.57 28.37
N THR A 21 12.09 8.41 27.83
CA THR A 21 12.38 7.41 26.80
C THR A 21 12.94 6.16 27.46
N ASN A 22 12.08 5.31 28.02
CA ASN A 22 12.48 3.99 28.49
C ASN A 22 11.41 2.92 28.25
N ILE A 23 10.96 2.81 27.00
CA ILE A 23 10.18 1.66 26.54
C ILE A 23 11.04 0.88 25.55
N HIS A 24 11.81 -0.08 26.07
CA HIS A 24 12.45 -1.09 25.24
C HIS A 24 11.38 -1.92 24.53
N PRO A 25 11.41 -2.03 23.19
CA PRO A 25 10.55 -2.98 22.51
C PRO A 25 11.00 -4.41 22.87
N PRO A 26 10.07 -5.34 23.16
CA PRO A 26 10.42 -6.73 23.42
C PRO A 26 11.06 -7.33 22.17
N LYS A 27 12.26 -7.91 22.33
CA LYS A 27 12.96 -8.68 21.29
C LYS A 27 12.05 -9.82 20.80
N ARG A 28 11.37 -9.63 19.67
CA ARG A 28 10.64 -10.70 18.98
C ARG A 28 11.65 -11.67 18.39
N ASN A 29 11.90 -12.78 19.08
CA ASN A 29 12.62 -13.93 18.55
C ASN A 29 11.91 -14.45 17.29
N ARG A 30 12.56 -14.28 16.13
CA ARG A 30 12.00 -14.59 14.80
C ARG A 30 12.00 -16.09 14.46
N ASP A 31 12.54 -16.92 15.35
CA ASP A 31 12.86 -18.34 15.06
C ASP A 31 11.82 -19.37 15.54
N THR A 32 10.77 -18.97 16.26
CA THR A 32 9.78 -19.93 16.79
C THR A 32 8.55 -20.12 15.91
N VAL A 33 8.29 -19.24 14.93
CA VAL A 33 7.07 -19.29 14.11
C VAL A 33 7.13 -20.37 13.02
N PHE A 34 8.32 -20.79 12.57
CA PHE A 34 8.45 -21.77 11.49
C PHE A 34 8.34 -23.25 11.92
N LYS A 35 8.39 -23.57 13.22
CA LYS A 35 8.32 -24.97 13.69
C LYS A 35 6.89 -25.49 13.87
N TRP A 36 5.89 -24.64 14.01
CA TRP A 36 4.50 -25.09 14.23
C TRP A 36 3.78 -25.52 12.96
N ARG A 37 4.09 -24.95 11.79
CA ARG A 37 3.41 -25.31 10.52
C ARG A 37 3.81 -26.66 9.91
N ARG A 38 4.85 -27.34 10.40
CA ARG A 38 5.27 -28.67 9.88
C ARG A 38 4.69 -29.86 10.64
N ARG A 39 4.08 -29.69 11.82
CA ARG A 39 3.49 -30.81 12.58
C ARG A 39 2.09 -31.19 12.13
N ASP A 40 1.24 -30.22 11.78
CA ASP A 40 -0.17 -30.50 11.44
C ASP A 40 -0.36 -31.24 10.10
N ALA A 41 0.64 -31.21 9.21
CA ALA A 41 0.57 -31.89 7.92
C ALA A 41 0.88 -33.40 7.99
N ARG A 42 1.44 -33.92 9.09
CA ARG A 42 1.79 -35.36 9.22
C ARG A 42 0.73 -36.21 9.93
N GLN A 43 -0.13 -35.63 10.77
CA GLN A 43 -1.16 -36.40 11.47
C GLN A 43 -2.39 -36.77 10.63
N LYS A 44 -2.59 -36.15 9.46
CA LYS A 44 -3.77 -36.41 8.62
C LYS A 44 -3.65 -37.59 7.64
N LYS A 45 -2.55 -38.35 7.68
CA LYS A 45 -2.28 -39.46 6.74
C LYS A 45 -2.51 -40.88 7.28
N GLU A 46 -2.87 -41.06 8.55
CA GLU A 46 -2.88 -42.42 9.16
C GLU A 46 -4.23 -42.95 9.69
N SER A 47 -5.35 -42.22 9.62
CA SER A 47 -6.63 -42.72 10.17
C SER A 47 -7.74 -42.86 9.12
N GLY A 48 -7.59 -43.77 8.17
CA GLY A 48 -8.62 -43.96 7.13
C GLY A 48 -8.60 -45.30 6.43
N ARG A 49 -8.31 -46.41 7.13
CA ARG A 49 -8.59 -47.75 6.63
C ARG A 49 -9.84 -48.26 7.35
N VAL A 50 -11.01 -48.04 6.75
CA VAL A 50 -12.25 -48.70 7.16
C VAL A 50 -12.68 -49.62 6.03
N GLU A 51 -12.92 -50.85 6.43
CA GLU A 51 -13.22 -52.02 5.63
C GLU A 51 -14.55 -51.88 4.90
N LYS A 52 -14.60 -52.46 3.70
CA LYS A 52 -15.82 -52.66 2.93
C LYS A 52 -16.67 -53.75 3.59
N PRO A 53 -18.00 -53.57 3.66
CA PRO A 53 -18.92 -54.66 3.46
C PRO A 53 -19.55 -54.60 2.08
N ALA A 54 -19.85 -55.79 1.58
CA ALA A 54 -20.41 -56.07 0.28
C ALA A 54 -21.93 -55.83 0.21
N GLN A 55 -22.40 -55.77 -1.04
CA GLN A 55 -23.78 -56.01 -1.51
C GLN A 55 -24.85 -54.96 -1.18
N SER A 56 -25.40 -54.34 -2.23
CA SER A 56 -26.72 -54.72 -2.78
C SER A 56 -27.40 -53.53 -3.48
N LYS A 57 -28.19 -53.87 -4.51
CA LYS A 57 -29.15 -53.05 -5.28
C LYS A 57 -28.58 -52.02 -6.24
N CYS A 58 -28.48 -52.47 -7.51
CA CYS A 58 -28.62 -51.64 -8.69
C CYS A 58 -30.01 -50.97 -8.68
N GLN A 59 -30.11 -49.79 -8.08
CA GLN A 59 -31.07 -48.79 -8.55
C GLN A 59 -30.30 -47.94 -9.55
N ALA A 60 -30.83 -47.84 -10.78
CA ALA A 60 -30.33 -46.91 -11.77
C ALA A 60 -30.60 -45.49 -11.25
N GLU A 61 -29.68 -45.00 -10.43
CA GLU A 61 -29.65 -43.61 -9.98
C GLU A 61 -29.46 -42.78 -11.25
N VAL A 62 -30.52 -42.10 -11.65
CA VAL A 62 -30.49 -41.11 -12.73
C VAL A 62 -29.60 -39.98 -12.22
N VAL A 63 -28.29 -40.11 -12.43
CA VAL A 63 -27.29 -39.10 -12.10
C VAL A 63 -27.72 -37.84 -12.84
N PRO A 64 -28.18 -36.78 -12.14
CA PRO A 64 -28.52 -35.54 -12.80
C PRO A 64 -27.28 -35.06 -13.56
N PRO A 65 -27.42 -34.63 -14.82
CA PRO A 65 -26.28 -34.22 -15.61
C PRO A 65 -25.48 -33.18 -14.82
N PRO A 66 -24.14 -33.30 -14.79
CA PRO A 66 -23.30 -32.39 -14.02
C PRO A 66 -23.66 -30.96 -14.41
N ARG A 67 -24.08 -30.16 -13.42
CA ARG A 67 -24.36 -28.74 -13.63
C ARG A 67 -23.09 -28.11 -14.17
N VAL A 68 -23.11 -27.77 -15.46
CA VAL A 68 -22.05 -26.99 -16.08
C VAL A 68 -22.18 -25.57 -15.51
N GLU A 69 -21.38 -25.26 -14.51
CA GLU A 69 -21.23 -23.90 -14.00
C GLU A 69 -20.83 -22.99 -15.18
N PRO A 70 -21.58 -21.92 -15.45
CA PRO A 70 -21.29 -21.03 -16.56
C PRO A 70 -19.87 -20.47 -16.39
N THR A 71 -18.99 -20.87 -17.29
CA THR A 71 -17.59 -20.45 -17.26
C THR A 71 -17.55 -18.96 -17.56
N LYS A 72 -17.26 -18.14 -16.53
CA LYS A 72 -17.12 -16.69 -16.72
C LYS A 72 -16.07 -16.44 -17.81
N SER A 73 -16.38 -15.57 -18.77
CA SER A 73 -15.42 -15.21 -19.81
C SER A 73 -14.15 -14.64 -19.17
N LYS A 74 -12.98 -14.96 -19.74
CA LYS A 74 -11.68 -14.46 -19.25
C LYS A 74 -11.68 -12.93 -19.13
N LEU A 75 -12.29 -12.25 -20.10
CA LEU A 75 -12.43 -10.79 -20.11
C LEU A 75 -13.21 -10.29 -18.89
N LYS A 76 -14.33 -10.93 -18.53
CA LYS A 76 -15.12 -10.54 -17.35
C LYS A 76 -14.34 -10.71 -16.05
N VAL A 77 -13.51 -11.75 -15.95
CA VAL A 77 -12.60 -11.94 -14.80
C VAL A 77 -11.58 -10.80 -14.73
N ILE A 78 -11.01 -10.39 -15.86
CA ILE A 78 -10.04 -9.27 -15.91
C ILE A 78 -10.73 -7.96 -15.50
N GLN A 79 -11.90 -7.66 -16.04
CA GLN A 79 -12.70 -6.48 -15.67
C GLN A 79 -12.97 -6.42 -14.16
N ASP A 80 -13.35 -7.56 -13.55
CA ASP A 80 -13.55 -7.64 -12.11
C ASP A 80 -12.29 -7.33 -11.32
N GLN A 81 -11.12 -7.76 -11.79
CA GLN A 81 -9.83 -7.47 -11.13
C GLN A 81 -9.40 -6.01 -11.30
N VAL A 82 -9.58 -5.44 -12.49
CA VAL A 82 -9.33 -4.01 -12.76
C VAL A 82 -10.19 -3.14 -11.85
N ARG A 83 -11.48 -3.45 -11.73
CA ARG A 83 -12.39 -2.75 -10.80
C ARG A 83 -11.90 -2.79 -9.36
N ARG A 84 -11.42 -3.96 -8.88
CA ARG A 84 -10.84 -4.10 -7.54
C ARG A 84 -9.55 -3.30 -7.39
N LEU A 85 -8.72 -3.21 -8.42
CA LEU A 85 -7.51 -2.39 -8.41
C LEU A 85 -7.84 -0.89 -8.38
N SER A 86 -8.86 -0.44 -9.11
CA SER A 86 -9.36 0.93 -9.04
C SER A 86 -9.78 1.29 -7.62
N GLN A 87 -10.60 0.42 -6.99
CA GLN A 87 -10.99 0.60 -5.59
C GLN A 87 -9.80 0.59 -4.63
N ARG A 88 -8.79 -0.25 -4.89
CA ARG A 88 -7.57 -0.29 -4.09
C ARG A 88 -6.76 1.01 -4.25
N PHE A 89 -6.69 1.56 -5.46
CA PHE A 89 -6.06 2.85 -5.73
C PHE A 89 -6.77 3.98 -4.98
N GLU A 90 -8.10 4.07 -5.07
CA GLU A 90 -8.90 5.05 -4.31
C GLU A 90 -8.69 4.93 -2.79
N ARG A 91 -8.61 3.70 -2.27
CA ARG A 91 -8.29 3.45 -0.86
C ARG A 91 -6.87 3.85 -0.51
N ALA A 92 -5.90 3.59 -1.37
CA ALA A 92 -4.50 3.98 -1.17
C ALA A 92 -4.37 5.52 -1.13
N LEU A 93 -5.18 6.22 -1.92
CA LEU A 93 -5.34 7.68 -1.87
C LEU A 93 -6.13 8.19 -0.64
N ALA A 94 -6.57 7.30 0.26
CA ALA A 94 -7.42 7.65 1.40
C ALA A 94 -8.68 8.45 0.99
N GLN A 95 -9.27 8.11 -0.16
CA GLN A 95 -10.44 8.79 -0.73
C GLN A 95 -10.24 10.30 -1.00
N LYS A 96 -8.99 10.72 -1.20
CA LYS A 96 -8.64 12.10 -1.58
C LYS A 96 -8.28 12.18 -3.07
N SER A 97 -8.29 13.39 -3.60
CA SER A 97 -7.65 13.66 -4.88
C SER A 97 -6.16 13.30 -4.80
N PRO A 98 -5.51 12.95 -5.93
CA PRO A 98 -4.07 12.77 -6.01
C PRO A 98 -3.27 13.88 -5.29
N ASP A 99 -3.58 15.14 -5.56
CA ASP A 99 -2.89 16.30 -5.01
C ASP A 99 -3.12 16.44 -3.50
N GLY A 100 -4.35 16.15 -3.05
CA GLY A 100 -4.71 16.11 -1.63
C GLY A 100 -4.01 15.00 -0.87
N TYR A 101 -3.81 13.84 -1.51
CA TYR A 101 -3.04 12.74 -0.94
C TYR A 101 -1.55 13.08 -0.84
N LEU A 102 -0.96 13.67 -1.88
CA LEU A 102 0.44 14.09 -1.86
C LEU A 102 0.72 15.17 -0.81
N SER A 103 -0.24 16.08 -0.60
CA SER A 103 -0.18 17.06 0.49
C SER A 103 -0.16 16.37 1.85
N LEU A 104 -0.99 15.34 2.07
CA LEU A 104 -0.92 14.53 3.30
C LEU A 104 0.41 13.81 3.46
N LEU A 105 0.98 13.32 2.36
CA LEU A 105 2.28 12.66 2.37
C LEU A 105 3.38 13.62 2.84
N CYS A 106 3.37 14.87 2.36
CA CYS A 106 4.31 15.90 2.78
C CYS A 106 4.14 16.27 4.25
N ILE A 107 2.90 16.41 4.75
CA ILE A 107 2.62 16.63 6.17
C ILE A 107 3.16 15.47 7.02
N GLY A 108 2.91 14.21 6.60
CA GLY A 108 3.41 13.04 7.30
C GLY A 108 4.95 12.96 7.31
N PHE A 109 5.58 13.36 6.21
CA PHE A 109 7.03 13.49 6.13
C PHE A 109 7.57 14.54 7.09
N GLU A 110 6.99 15.75 7.09
CA GLU A 110 7.37 16.86 7.95
C GLU A 110 7.31 16.50 9.43
N ILE A 111 6.21 15.88 9.89
CA ILE A 111 6.04 15.43 11.28
C ILE A 111 7.19 14.50 11.70
N HIS A 112 7.59 13.56 10.84
CA HIS A 112 8.71 12.66 11.15
C HIS A 112 10.06 13.35 11.08
N TYR A 113 10.20 14.34 10.20
CA TYR A 113 11.42 15.12 10.03
C TYR A 113 11.69 16.04 11.22
N GLU A 114 10.69 16.79 11.70
CA GLU A 114 10.79 17.69 12.85
C GLU A 114 11.13 16.97 14.15
N GLN A 115 10.72 15.71 14.27
CA GLN A 115 11.09 14.83 15.40
C GLN A 115 12.57 14.38 15.36
N GLY A 116 13.34 14.81 14.36
CA GLY A 116 14.75 14.43 14.16
C GLY A 116 14.94 13.05 13.51
N TYR A 117 13.86 12.38 13.08
CA TYR A 117 13.91 11.03 12.51
C TYR A 117 13.97 11.05 10.98
N THR A 118 15.06 11.57 10.41
CA THR A 118 15.23 11.74 8.97
C THR A 118 15.09 10.44 8.17
N THR A 119 15.64 9.32 8.67
CA THR A 119 15.48 7.99 8.04
C THR A 119 14.02 7.55 8.05
N ARG A 120 13.31 7.74 9.17
CA ARG A 120 11.90 7.35 9.30
C ARG A 120 10.99 8.18 8.39
N ALA A 121 11.29 9.46 8.22
CA ALA A 121 10.58 10.34 7.29
C ALA A 121 10.72 9.84 5.84
N LYS A 122 11.94 9.43 5.43
CA LYS A 122 12.18 8.83 4.10
C LYS A 122 11.46 7.49 3.93
N ASP A 123 11.53 6.63 4.94
CA ASP A 123 10.85 5.32 4.95
C ASP A 123 9.33 5.46 4.82
N TYR A 124 8.76 6.54 5.36
CA TYR A 124 7.34 6.85 5.22
C TYR A 124 6.94 7.08 3.76
N ILE A 125 7.67 7.93 3.02
CA ILE A 125 7.42 8.17 1.59
C ILE A 125 7.67 6.88 0.79
N MET A 126 8.79 6.20 1.04
CA MET A 126 9.18 4.97 0.35
C MET A 126 8.14 3.85 0.55
N GLY A 127 7.56 3.73 1.76
CA GLY A 127 6.49 2.77 2.03
C GLY A 127 5.25 2.97 1.15
N ARG A 128 4.92 4.23 0.83
CA ARG A 128 3.81 4.57 -0.07
C ARG A 128 4.16 4.34 -1.53
N GLU A 129 5.37 4.72 -1.95
CA GLU A 129 5.89 4.42 -3.29
C GLU A 129 5.70 2.94 -3.65
N VAL A 130 6.10 2.05 -2.74
CA VAL A 130 6.05 0.60 -2.97
C VAL A 130 4.61 0.10 -3.13
N GLU A 131 3.66 0.71 -2.43
CA GLU A 131 2.24 0.39 -2.55
C GLU A 131 1.69 0.78 -3.93
N PHE A 132 1.95 2.00 -4.39
CA PHE A 132 1.48 2.47 -5.70
C PHE A 132 2.16 1.72 -6.86
N ARG A 133 3.46 1.41 -6.76
CA ARG A 133 4.15 0.60 -7.79
C ARG A 133 3.55 -0.79 -7.95
N LYS A 134 3.07 -1.42 -6.86
CA LYS A 134 2.37 -2.73 -6.94
C LYS A 134 1.05 -2.61 -7.72
N ILE A 135 0.32 -1.52 -7.51
CA ILE A 135 -0.93 -1.25 -8.24
C ILE A 135 -0.61 -1.01 -9.71
N GLN A 136 0.36 -0.14 -10.02
CA GLN A 136 0.79 0.16 -11.39
C GLN A 136 1.18 -1.12 -12.16
N LYS A 137 2.09 -1.94 -11.61
CA LYS A 137 2.51 -3.19 -12.26
C LYS A 137 1.35 -4.15 -12.51
N SER A 138 0.37 -4.18 -11.61
CA SER A 138 -0.81 -5.04 -11.76
C SER A 138 -1.73 -4.53 -12.88
N LEU A 139 -1.92 -3.21 -12.99
CA LEU A 139 -2.70 -2.61 -14.07
C LEU A 139 -2.03 -2.79 -15.43
N GLU A 140 -0.72 -2.59 -15.53
CA GLU A 140 0.05 -2.83 -16.76
C GLU A 140 -0.07 -4.28 -17.23
N LYS A 141 -0.03 -5.25 -16.29
CA LYS A 141 -0.28 -6.65 -16.60
C LYS A 141 -1.68 -6.88 -17.16
N TYR A 142 -2.72 -6.31 -16.56
CA TYR A 142 -4.09 -6.49 -17.05
C TYR A 142 -4.34 -5.77 -18.37
N ARG A 143 -3.71 -4.62 -18.60
CA ARG A 143 -3.73 -3.91 -19.89
C ARG A 143 -3.20 -4.81 -21.01
N GLY A 144 -2.05 -5.45 -20.80
CA GLY A 144 -1.49 -6.41 -21.77
C GLY A 144 -2.41 -7.61 -22.02
N MET A 145 -3.02 -8.17 -20.96
CA MET A 145 -3.98 -9.28 -21.12
C MET A 145 -5.24 -8.88 -21.90
N VAL A 146 -5.76 -7.66 -21.71
CA VAL A 146 -6.91 -7.18 -22.50
C VAL A 146 -6.52 -6.96 -23.95
N GLU A 147 -5.35 -6.37 -24.19
CA GLU A 147 -4.81 -6.17 -25.53
C GLU A 147 -4.66 -7.50 -26.29
N GLU A 148 -4.19 -8.55 -25.62
CA GLU A 148 -4.08 -9.90 -26.19
C GLU A 148 -5.43 -10.57 -26.50
N ILE A 149 -6.48 -10.28 -25.71
CA ILE A 149 -7.79 -10.96 -25.83
C ILE A 149 -8.73 -10.24 -26.80
N ASP A 150 -8.81 -8.90 -26.69
CA ASP A 150 -9.84 -8.07 -27.33
C ASP A 150 -9.22 -6.91 -28.15
N GLY A 151 -7.90 -6.78 -28.16
CA GLY A 151 -7.20 -5.67 -28.80
C GLY A 151 -7.39 -4.33 -28.07
N ILE A 152 -7.23 -3.23 -28.82
CA ILE A 152 -7.38 -1.87 -28.31
C ILE A 152 -8.86 -1.44 -28.41
N GLY A 153 -9.67 -1.97 -27.49
CA GLY A 153 -11.08 -1.63 -27.34
C GLY A 153 -11.38 -0.63 -26.22
N GLU A 154 -12.67 -0.49 -25.88
CA GLU A 154 -13.13 0.37 -24.79
C GLU A 154 -12.65 -0.09 -23.41
N GLU A 155 -12.52 -1.40 -23.19
CA GLU A 155 -11.98 -1.96 -21.95
C GLU A 155 -10.50 -1.61 -21.77
N TRP A 156 -9.73 -1.69 -22.86
CA TRP A 156 -8.33 -1.28 -22.85
C TRP A 156 -8.20 0.21 -22.52
N LYS A 157 -9.01 1.07 -23.15
CA LYS A 157 -9.00 2.53 -22.89
C LYS A 157 -9.35 2.85 -21.43
N ARG A 158 -10.31 2.12 -20.85
CA ARG A 158 -10.65 2.26 -19.42
C ARG A 158 -9.48 1.90 -18.51
N ILE A 159 -8.80 0.79 -18.78
CA ILE A 159 -7.60 0.40 -18.03
C ILE A 159 -6.48 1.42 -18.22
N ASP A 160 -6.27 1.90 -19.45
CA ASP A 160 -5.23 2.86 -19.78
C ASP A 160 -5.43 4.19 -19.03
N LYS A 161 -6.68 4.68 -18.97
CA LYS A 161 -7.02 5.87 -18.18
C LYS A 161 -6.60 5.71 -16.71
N ILE A 162 -7.00 4.63 -16.05
CA ILE A 162 -6.65 4.38 -14.64
C ILE A 162 -5.12 4.23 -14.48
N THR A 163 -4.48 3.50 -15.41
CA THR A 163 -3.02 3.33 -15.44
C THR A 163 -2.30 4.67 -15.53
N SER A 164 -2.81 5.60 -16.34
CA SER A 164 -2.21 6.92 -16.52
C SER A 164 -2.28 7.77 -15.24
N GLU A 165 -3.41 7.72 -14.52
CA GLU A 165 -3.58 8.42 -13.25
C GLU A 165 -2.65 7.84 -12.17
N VAL A 166 -2.57 6.51 -12.07
CA VAL A 166 -1.65 5.83 -11.15
C VAL A 166 -0.20 6.19 -11.47
N ARG A 167 0.19 6.21 -12.75
CA ARG A 167 1.54 6.59 -13.18
C ARG A 167 1.87 8.02 -12.79
N LYS A 168 0.92 8.96 -12.94
CA LYS A 168 1.10 10.35 -12.53
C LYS A 168 1.40 10.45 -11.03
N VAL A 169 0.63 9.73 -10.20
CA VAL A 169 0.85 9.66 -8.75
C VAL A 169 2.21 9.06 -8.41
N VAL A 170 2.58 7.94 -9.03
CA VAL A 170 3.90 7.32 -8.82
C VAL A 170 5.03 8.28 -9.15
N CYS A 171 4.94 8.99 -10.28
CA CYS A 171 5.94 9.98 -10.68
C CYS A 171 6.10 11.09 -9.65
N TRP A 172 4.99 11.61 -9.12
CA TRP A 172 5.05 12.64 -8.08
C TRP A 172 5.62 12.12 -6.75
N ILE A 173 5.28 10.89 -6.35
CA ILE A 173 5.88 10.26 -5.17
C ILE A 173 7.39 10.06 -5.37
N ASP A 174 7.82 9.66 -6.57
CA ASP A 174 9.24 9.51 -6.91
C ASP A 174 9.96 10.86 -6.82
N ASN A 175 9.38 11.93 -7.37
CA ASN A 175 9.93 13.29 -7.28
C ASN A 175 10.04 13.77 -5.82
N LEU A 176 9.04 13.47 -4.99
CA LEU A 176 9.05 13.75 -3.56
C LEU A 176 10.15 12.97 -2.83
N LEU A 177 10.27 11.67 -3.10
CA LEU A 177 11.29 10.82 -2.49
C LEU A 177 12.69 11.28 -2.88
N CYS A 178 12.92 11.60 -4.15
CA CYS A 178 14.18 12.18 -4.62
C CYS A 178 14.51 13.49 -3.90
N SER A 179 13.54 14.41 -3.79
CA SER A 179 13.71 15.67 -3.07
C SER A 179 14.04 15.45 -1.59
N ALA A 180 13.31 14.54 -0.93
CA ALA A 180 13.55 14.15 0.46
C ALA A 180 14.92 13.49 0.67
N MET A 181 15.45 12.78 -0.33
CA MET A 181 16.76 12.15 -0.25
C MET A 181 17.91 13.15 -0.41
N VAL A 182 17.74 14.16 -1.28
CA VAL A 182 18.75 15.18 -1.57
C VAL A 182 18.79 16.25 -0.48
N ASP A 183 17.65 16.89 -0.20
CA ASP A 183 17.53 17.97 0.78
C ASP A 183 16.14 17.96 1.43
N PRO A 184 15.99 17.27 2.58
CA PRO A 184 14.75 17.24 3.36
C PRO A 184 14.22 18.63 3.74
N ALA A 185 15.11 19.57 4.09
CA ALA A 185 14.71 20.90 4.55
C ALA A 185 14.15 21.71 3.39
N ASN A 186 14.80 21.66 2.23
CA ASN A 186 14.29 22.30 1.03
C ASN A 186 12.95 21.70 0.57
N LEU A 187 12.73 20.39 0.72
CA LEU A 187 11.43 19.80 0.44
C LEU A 187 10.32 20.42 1.31
N VAL A 188 10.54 20.54 2.62
CA VAL A 188 9.59 21.16 3.55
C VAL A 188 9.36 22.63 3.18
N ASN A 189 10.42 23.38 2.89
CA ASN A 189 10.30 24.77 2.46
C ASN A 189 9.48 24.93 1.16
N ARG A 190 9.73 24.09 0.15
CA ARG A 190 8.97 24.10 -1.11
C ARG A 190 7.51 23.72 -0.91
N PHE A 191 7.23 22.79 -0.01
CA PHE A 191 5.86 22.41 0.34
C PHE A 191 5.08 23.59 0.92
N HIS A 192 5.66 24.31 1.89
CA HIS A 192 5.07 25.50 2.49
C HIS A 192 4.93 26.66 1.50
N ALA A 193 5.91 26.81 0.61
CA ALA A 193 5.89 27.82 -0.45
C ALA A 193 4.93 27.49 -1.61
N LYS A 194 4.26 26.33 -1.59
CA LYS A 194 3.41 25.82 -2.68
C LYS A 194 4.14 25.73 -4.03
N GLN A 195 5.40 25.28 -4.00
CA GLN A 195 6.29 25.18 -5.17
C GLN A 195 6.50 23.73 -5.62
N LEU A 196 5.63 22.81 -5.21
CA LEU A 196 5.66 21.43 -5.68
C LEU A 196 4.76 21.28 -6.92
N GLU A 197 5.19 20.44 -7.86
CA GLU A 197 4.55 20.30 -9.19
C GLU A 197 3.09 19.81 -9.16
N PHE A 198 2.64 19.27 -8.04
CA PHE A 198 1.28 18.74 -7.86
C PHE A 198 0.34 19.74 -7.15
N GLN A 199 0.81 20.93 -6.75
CA GLN A 199 0.03 21.93 -6.01
C GLN A 199 -0.58 23.00 -6.91
#